data_AF-A0A8H3LHL6-F1
#
_entry.id   AF-A0A8H3LHL6-F1
#
_cell.length_a   1.000
_cell.length_b   1.000
_cell.length_c   1.000
_cell.angle_alpha   90.00
_cell.angle_beta   90.00
_cell.angle_gamma   90.00
#
_symmetry.space_group_name_H-M   'P 1'
#
loop_
_entity.id
_entity.type
_entity.pdbx_description
1 polymer ?
#
loop_
_entity_poly.entity_id
_entity_poly.type
_entity_poly.pdbx_seq_one_letter_code
_entity_poly.pdbx_strand_id
1 'polypeptide(L)'
;MPANRKRYFTELTSQSQKNKRISMIGKEIATQTLIILKENKFTSPSEEIIASLETIIFKINGEIVELIFHSDNITDFTQYLDSIIRACDKTLISHDSYHRLAKTVPNLIREHVIEKCQNKITKTMNILIPIKLFNIHSINFNDVDNENQQDIDGIEFNDDDVGNGAYQSIFSLLDIIIPILTTSLPPVLKIGDKINIKLSGNRRNVGRKQKHVMLTMCILNEKEAVLSPAHQYSICLYLEKESYDSLSTVSAKFSHELEQLKTNRYKDSNNTIWPDVKIQCFFKKLNNWIIDELHLMLRISDVLFQCLFYELIKKKDFANITQILIIAEMKRLHIYFEFYPPIMKNGKWKWTSLMGPDKEKILKDFQIRHLFDEQQAIRGQDIEHLWHEFYHLYKIMRQKSLIDKEINQFEADAKQ
;
A
#
# COMPACT_ATOMS: atom_id res chain seq x y z
N MET A 1 -21.94 62.79 20.93
CA MET A 1 -21.96 61.40 20.41
C MET A 1 -21.38 60.50 21.49
N PRO A 2 -22.14 59.62 22.15
CA PRO A 2 -21.59 58.76 23.19
C PRO A 2 -20.65 57.74 22.53
N ALA A 3 -19.41 57.69 23.00
CA ALA A 3 -18.43 56.69 22.59
C ALA A 3 -19.02 55.29 22.80
N ASN A 4 -18.86 54.42 21.80
CA ASN A 4 -19.29 53.03 21.84
C ASN A 4 -18.61 52.31 23.03
N ARG A 5 -19.26 52.31 24.20
CA ARG A 5 -18.65 51.85 25.45
C ARG A 5 -18.56 50.33 25.40
N LYS A 6 -17.34 49.81 25.24
CA LYS A 6 -17.03 48.38 25.27
C LYS A 6 -17.67 47.76 26.54
N ARG A 7 -18.55 46.76 26.36
CA ARG A 7 -19.11 45.96 27.48
C ARG A 7 -17.99 45.35 28.32
N TYR A 8 -18.27 45.17 29.62
CA TYR A 8 -17.31 44.53 30.53
C TYR A 8 -17.07 43.08 30.12
N PHE A 9 -15.86 42.57 30.36
CA PHE A 9 -15.49 41.21 29.96
C PHE A 9 -16.36 40.14 30.64
N THR A 10 -16.80 40.42 31.87
CA THR A 10 -17.71 39.58 32.67
C THR A 10 -19.15 39.57 32.13
N GLU A 11 -19.55 40.56 31.34
CA GLU A 11 -20.90 40.66 30.73
C GLU A 11 -20.99 39.92 29.38
N LEU A 12 -19.87 39.40 28.86
CA LEU A 12 -19.86 38.62 27.62
C LEU A 12 -20.41 37.21 27.90
N THR A 13 -21.49 36.85 27.23
CA THR A 13 -22.22 35.61 27.50
C THR A 13 -21.65 34.41 26.76
N SER A 14 -21.03 34.60 25.59
CA SER A 14 -20.45 33.51 24.81
C SER A 14 -18.92 33.50 24.85
N GLN A 15 -18.35 32.30 24.82
CA GLN A 15 -16.89 32.13 24.75
C GLN A 15 -16.30 32.76 23.48
N SER A 16 -17.04 32.74 22.37
CA SER A 16 -16.63 33.40 21.12
C SER A 16 -16.46 34.91 21.30
N GLN A 17 -17.37 35.57 22.02
CA GLN A 17 -17.27 37.00 22.32
C GLN A 17 -16.07 37.32 23.21
N LYS A 18 -15.83 36.50 24.24
CA LYS A 18 -14.66 36.61 25.11
C LYS A 18 -13.34 36.44 24.33
N ASN A 19 -13.25 35.40 23.50
CA ASN A 19 -12.08 35.14 22.66
C ASN A 19 -11.82 36.27 21.65
N LYS A 20 -12.87 36.84 21.04
CA LYS A 20 -12.73 38.01 20.16
C LYS A 20 -12.17 39.22 20.91
N ARG A 21 -12.59 39.45 22.16
CA ARG A 21 -12.07 40.56 22.97
C ARG A 21 -10.60 40.35 23.34
N ILE A 22 -10.22 39.14 23.74
CA ILE A 22 -8.83 38.75 24.02
C ILE A 22 -7.95 38.92 22.78
N SER A 23 -8.39 38.43 21.62
CA SER A 23 -7.67 38.57 20.34
C SER A 23 -7.46 40.03 19.95
N MET A 24 -8.46 40.90 20.16
CA MET A 24 -8.35 42.33 19.89
C MET A 24 -7.30 43.00 20.77
N ILE A 25 -7.26 42.67 22.05
CA ILE A 25 -6.23 43.15 22.99
C ILE A 25 -4.84 42.67 22.53
N GLY A 26 -4.71 41.40 22.15
CA GLY A 26 -3.45 40.86 21.63
C GLY A 26 -2.93 41.63 20.43
N LYS A 27 -3.78 41.89 19.42
CA LYS A 27 -3.40 42.68 18.24
C LYS A 27 -2.94 44.09 18.61
N GLU A 28 -3.67 44.74 19.50
CA GLU A 28 -3.35 46.09 19.97
C GLU A 28 -1.99 46.11 20.70
N ILE A 29 -1.73 45.12 21.56
CA ILE A 29 -0.43 44.96 22.23
C ILE A 29 0.69 44.73 21.22
N ALA A 30 0.50 43.86 20.22
CA ALA A 30 1.51 43.64 19.19
C ALA A 30 1.86 44.94 18.44
N THR A 31 0.85 45.68 17.99
CA THR A 31 1.06 46.96 17.29
C THR A 31 1.78 47.97 18.17
N GLN A 32 1.37 48.13 19.43
CA GLN A 32 2.02 49.07 20.35
C GLN A 32 3.45 48.63 20.69
N THR A 33 3.70 47.33 20.83
CA THR A 33 5.04 46.80 21.11
C THR A 33 6.00 47.11 19.97
N LEU A 34 5.58 46.96 18.71
CA LEU A 34 6.41 47.33 17.56
C LEU A 34 6.78 48.83 17.56
N ILE A 35 5.84 49.70 17.94
CA ILE A 35 6.09 51.14 18.07
C ILE A 35 7.12 51.40 19.17
N ILE A 36 6.92 50.82 20.36
CA ILE A 36 7.81 50.99 21.51
C ILE A 36 9.23 50.48 21.20
N LEU A 37 9.35 49.31 20.55
CA LEU A 37 10.64 48.75 20.17
C LEU A 37 11.39 49.66 19.19
N LYS A 38 10.68 50.25 18.23
CA LYS A 38 11.25 51.20 17.26
C LYS A 38 11.70 52.50 17.94
N GLU A 39 10.87 53.08 18.80
CA GLU A 39 11.20 54.30 19.55
C GLU A 39 12.44 54.14 20.45
N ASN A 40 12.62 52.94 21.01
CA ASN A 40 13.75 52.62 21.89
C ASN A 40 14.96 52.03 21.17
N LYS A 41 15.03 52.14 19.84
CA LYS A 41 16.17 51.70 19.01
C LYS A 41 16.54 50.22 19.17
N PHE A 42 15.55 49.34 19.38
CA PHE A 42 15.72 47.89 19.22
C PHE A 42 15.72 47.53 17.72
N THR A 43 16.53 48.23 16.95
CA THR A 43 16.65 48.11 15.49
C THR A 43 18.10 47.90 15.08
N SER A 44 18.31 47.15 14.00
CA SER A 44 19.60 46.99 13.36
C SER A 44 20.10 48.33 12.76
N PRO A 45 21.36 48.41 12.30
CA PRO A 45 21.84 49.54 11.51
C PRO A 45 21.06 49.79 10.20
N SER A 46 20.31 48.79 9.71
CA SER A 46 19.40 48.88 8.56
C SER A 46 17.96 49.28 8.94
N GLU A 47 17.72 49.73 10.19
CA GLU A 47 16.42 50.09 10.75
C GLU A 47 15.39 48.94 10.89
N GLU A 48 15.82 47.68 10.77
CA GLU A 48 14.97 46.51 10.99
C GLU A 48 14.84 46.22 12.49
N ILE A 49 13.63 45.97 12.99
CA ILE A 49 13.42 45.63 14.41
C ILE A 49 14.03 44.24 14.69
N ILE A 50 14.97 44.16 15.63
CA ILE A 50 15.71 42.92 15.97
C ILE A 50 15.15 42.18 17.19
N ALA A 51 14.11 42.71 17.82
CA ALA A 51 13.47 42.14 19.00
C ALA A 51 12.02 41.74 18.69
N SER A 52 11.59 40.60 19.22
CA SER A 52 10.22 40.09 19.11
C SER A 52 9.59 39.91 20.49
N LEU A 53 8.30 40.20 20.59
CA LEU A 53 7.48 39.77 21.71
C LEU A 53 7.03 38.34 21.41
N GLU A 54 7.35 37.37 22.27
CA GLU A 54 7.01 35.97 22.01
C GLU A 54 5.72 35.51 22.70
N THR A 55 5.51 35.87 23.97
CA THR A 55 4.34 35.41 24.73
C THR A 55 3.94 36.39 25.83
N ILE A 56 2.63 36.55 26.03
CA ILE A 56 2.05 37.26 27.18
C ILE A 56 1.01 36.36 27.86
N ILE A 57 1.14 36.19 29.18
CA ILE A 57 0.21 35.38 29.98
C ILE A 57 -0.66 36.31 30.83
N PHE A 58 -1.98 36.22 30.66
CA PHE A 58 -2.97 36.85 31.52
C PHE A 58 -3.58 35.83 32.48
N LYS A 59 -3.96 36.30 33.67
CA LYS A 59 -4.86 35.57 34.56
C LYS A 59 -6.18 36.34 34.65
N ILE A 60 -7.23 35.79 34.04
CA ILE A 60 -8.56 36.42 33.99
C ILE A 60 -9.53 35.54 34.77
N ASN A 61 -10.03 36.04 35.91
CA ASN A 61 -11.00 35.34 36.76
C ASN A 61 -10.58 33.90 37.15
N GLY A 62 -9.27 33.67 37.32
CA GLY A 62 -8.71 32.35 37.67
C GLY A 62 -8.32 31.48 36.47
N GLU A 63 -8.75 31.83 35.26
CA GLU A 63 -8.30 31.18 34.02
C GLU A 63 -7.00 31.81 33.53
N ILE A 64 -6.06 30.97 33.09
CA ILE A 64 -4.82 31.40 32.45
C ILE A 64 -5.09 31.54 30.95
N VAL A 65 -4.79 32.71 30.40
CA VAL A 65 -4.91 33.03 28.98
C VAL A 65 -3.53 33.39 28.46
N GLU A 66 -2.97 32.52 27.62
CA GLU A 66 -1.68 32.71 26.98
C GLU A 66 -1.89 33.29 25.57
N LEU A 67 -1.29 34.44 25.29
CA LEU A 67 -1.17 35.04 23.97
C LEU A 67 0.21 34.74 23.41
N ILE A 68 0.28 33.89 22.40
CA ILE A 68 1.52 33.55 21.71
C ILE A 68 1.60 34.43 20.46
N PHE A 69 2.68 35.19 20.37
CA PHE A 69 3.01 36.09 19.26
C PHE A 69 4.11 35.39 18.46
N HIS A 70 3.72 34.54 17.51
CA HIS A 70 4.69 33.86 16.65
C HIS A 70 5.43 34.89 15.79
N SER A 71 6.75 34.75 15.69
CA SER A 71 7.53 35.42 14.64
C SER A 71 7.07 34.94 13.27
N ASP A 72 6.90 35.87 12.33
CA ASP A 72 6.39 35.67 10.96
C ASP A 72 7.28 34.79 10.05
N ASN A 73 8.03 33.83 10.58
CA ASN A 73 8.70 32.85 9.75
C ASN A 73 7.69 31.76 9.36
N ILE A 74 6.88 32.07 8.35
CA ILE A 74 5.82 31.20 7.79
C ILE A 74 6.35 29.78 7.50
N THR A 75 7.63 29.67 7.13
CA THR A 75 8.33 28.41 6.89
C THR A 75 8.44 27.55 8.15
N ASP A 76 8.81 28.12 9.29
CA ASP A 76 8.98 27.40 10.56
C ASP A 76 7.63 26.92 11.11
N PHE A 77 6.59 27.76 10.94
CA PHE A 77 5.23 27.38 11.34
C PHE A 77 4.67 26.25 10.45
N THR A 78 4.96 26.27 9.14
CA THR A 78 4.54 25.19 8.23
C THR A 78 5.23 23.88 8.59
N GLN A 79 6.54 23.90 8.83
CA GLN A 79 7.29 22.72 9.28
C GLN A 79 6.78 22.17 10.62
N TYR A 80 6.39 23.07 11.53
CA TYR A 80 5.76 22.67 12.79
C TYR A 80 4.42 21.96 12.57
N LEU A 81 3.55 22.50 11.71
CA LEU A 81 2.29 21.85 11.34
C LEU A 81 2.51 20.49 10.68
N ASP A 82 3.43 20.41 9.72
CA ASP A 82 3.78 19.17 9.02
C ASP A 82 4.31 18.11 10.00
N SER A 83 5.06 18.53 11.02
CA SER A 83 5.57 17.65 12.07
C SER A 83 4.45 17.09 12.96
N ILE A 84 3.45 17.92 13.31
CA ILE A 84 2.26 17.46 14.04
C ILE A 84 1.48 16.45 13.20
N ILE A 85 1.21 16.76 11.94
CA ILE A 85 0.47 15.86 11.04
C ILE A 85 1.21 14.52 10.90
N ARG A 86 2.52 14.57 10.65
CA ARG A 86 3.35 13.37 10.58
C ARG A 86 3.32 12.56 11.87
N ALA A 87 3.31 13.20 13.04
CA ALA A 87 3.19 12.52 14.31
C ALA A 87 1.82 11.84 14.44
N CYS A 88 0.73 12.53 14.10
CA CYS A 88 -0.62 11.96 14.09
C CYS A 88 -0.71 10.74 13.17
N ASP A 89 -0.18 10.82 11.95
CA ASP A 89 -0.20 9.72 10.98
C ASP A 89 0.63 8.52 11.46
N LYS A 90 1.85 8.76 11.97
CA LYS A 90 2.72 7.69 12.48
C LYS A 90 2.17 7.01 13.72
N THR A 91 1.47 7.75 14.57
CA THR A 91 0.88 7.24 15.82
C THR A 91 -0.58 6.82 15.67
N LEU A 92 -1.14 6.92 14.46
CA LEU A 92 -2.52 6.59 14.12
C LEU A 92 -3.55 7.32 15.01
N ILE A 93 -3.24 8.56 15.42
CA ILE A 93 -4.18 9.39 16.18
C ILE A 93 -5.29 9.82 15.23
N SER A 94 -6.52 9.40 15.53
CA SER A 94 -7.67 9.81 14.73
C SER A 94 -7.91 11.32 14.84
N HIS A 95 -8.50 11.89 13.79
CA HIS A 95 -8.90 13.29 13.76
C HIS A 95 -9.73 13.69 14.99
N ASP A 96 -10.75 12.90 15.36
CA ASP A 96 -11.57 13.11 16.56
C ASP A 96 -10.74 13.06 17.86
N SER A 97 -9.77 12.15 17.94
CA SER A 97 -8.88 12.04 19.11
C SER A 97 -8.00 13.28 19.25
N TYR A 98 -7.39 13.74 18.16
CA TYR A 98 -6.61 14.97 18.16
C TYR A 98 -7.47 16.19 18.50
N HIS A 99 -8.68 16.29 17.94
CA HIS A 99 -9.62 17.36 18.24
C HIS A 99 -9.96 17.42 19.74
N ARG A 100 -10.27 16.28 20.37
CA ARG A 100 -10.52 16.21 21.82
C ARG A 100 -9.30 16.65 22.63
N LEU A 101 -8.10 16.22 22.23
CA LEU A 101 -6.85 16.60 22.88
C LEU A 101 -6.58 18.11 22.78
N ALA A 102 -6.71 18.68 21.58
CA ALA A 102 -6.53 20.10 21.30
C ALA A 102 -7.60 20.99 21.96
N LYS A 103 -8.75 20.42 22.35
CA LYS A 103 -9.74 21.12 23.18
C LYS A 103 -9.28 21.26 24.63
N THR A 104 -8.58 20.25 25.16
CA THR A 104 -8.13 20.21 26.56
C THR A 104 -6.76 20.86 26.80
N VAL A 105 -5.88 20.87 25.79
CA VAL A 105 -4.53 21.45 25.91
C VAL A 105 -4.50 22.79 25.14
N PRO A 106 -4.43 23.94 25.85
CA PRO A 106 -4.52 25.26 25.21
C PRO A 106 -3.44 25.52 24.15
N ASN A 107 -2.27 24.89 24.32
CA ASN A 107 -1.06 25.15 23.53
C ASN A 107 -0.97 24.26 22.27
N LEU A 108 -1.94 23.36 22.07
CA LEU A 108 -2.05 22.59 20.84
C LEU A 108 -2.71 23.42 19.74
N ILE A 109 -2.21 23.21 18.52
CA ILE A 109 -2.79 23.81 17.32
C ILE A 109 -4.22 23.31 17.15
N ARG A 110 -5.13 24.25 16.88
CA ARG A 110 -6.55 23.97 16.67
C ARG A 110 -6.76 23.14 15.40
N GLU A 111 -7.71 22.22 15.50
CA GLU A 111 -8.09 21.25 14.45
C GLU A 111 -8.22 21.88 13.05
N HIS A 112 -8.97 22.97 12.89
CA HIS A 112 -9.17 23.61 11.58
C HIS A 112 -7.86 24.03 10.87
N VAL A 113 -6.79 24.33 11.63
CA VAL A 113 -5.48 24.67 11.05
C VAL A 113 -4.79 23.40 10.53
N ILE A 114 -4.91 22.30 11.30
CA ILE A 114 -4.42 20.97 10.89
C ILE A 114 -5.18 20.48 9.66
N GLU A 115 -6.51 20.56 9.67
CA GLU A 115 -7.37 20.19 8.53
C GLU A 115 -7.00 20.97 7.26
N LYS A 116 -6.81 22.30 7.37
CA LYS A 116 -6.38 23.12 6.23
C LYS A 116 -5.02 22.67 5.68
N CYS A 117 -4.11 22.25 6.54
CA CYS A 117 -2.80 21.74 6.13
C CYS A 117 -2.92 20.34 5.52
N GLN A 118 -3.73 19.44 6.09
CA GLN A 118 -4.06 18.13 5.50
C GLN A 118 -4.65 18.29 4.10
N ASN A 119 -5.61 19.20 3.92
CA ASN A 119 -6.20 19.47 2.61
C ASN A 119 -5.17 19.96 1.58
N LYS A 120 -4.18 20.77 2.00
CA LYS A 120 -3.07 21.17 1.11
C LYS A 120 -2.21 19.96 0.74
N ILE A 121 -1.84 19.13 1.71
CA ILE A 121 -1.06 17.91 1.47
C ILE A 121 -1.81 16.99 0.50
N THR A 122 -3.10 16.73 0.73
CA THR A 122 -3.93 15.92 -0.16
C THR A 122 -3.99 16.49 -1.58
N LYS A 123 -4.14 17.81 -1.74
CA LYS A 123 -4.10 18.45 -3.07
C LYS A 123 -2.74 18.23 -3.75
N THR A 124 -1.64 18.41 -3.03
CA THR A 124 -0.29 18.13 -3.57
C THR A 124 -0.12 16.65 -3.92
N MET A 125 -0.58 15.72 -3.06
CA MET A 125 -0.51 14.28 -3.32
C MET A 125 -1.29 13.91 -4.58
N ASN A 126 -2.50 14.45 -4.77
CA ASN A 126 -3.31 14.18 -5.96
C ASN A 126 -2.65 14.67 -7.26
N ILE A 127 -1.83 15.73 -7.18
CA ILE A 127 -1.05 16.22 -8.33
C ILE A 127 0.16 15.31 -8.60
N LEU A 128 0.87 14.90 -7.56
CA LEU A 128 2.11 14.12 -7.70
C LEU A 128 1.87 12.64 -7.99
N ILE A 129 0.86 12.04 -7.37
CA ILE A 129 0.48 10.63 -7.50
C ILE A 129 -1.04 10.57 -7.72
N PRO A 130 -1.52 10.85 -8.94
CA PRO A 130 -2.94 10.81 -9.23
C PRO A 130 -3.47 9.38 -9.08
N ILE A 131 -4.52 9.24 -8.27
CA ILE A 131 -5.28 7.99 -8.13
C ILE A 131 -6.37 7.97 -9.19
N LYS A 132 -6.26 7.03 -10.14
CA LYS A 132 -7.23 6.81 -11.21
C LYS A 132 -8.21 5.71 -10.78
N LEU A 133 -9.51 5.99 -10.88
CA LEU A 133 -10.57 5.01 -10.63
C LEU A 133 -10.86 4.20 -11.90
N PHE A 134 -11.29 2.96 -11.74
CA PHE A 134 -11.70 2.11 -12.86
C PHE A 134 -12.72 1.07 -12.41
N ASN A 135 -13.42 0.48 -13.39
CA ASN A 135 -14.29 -0.67 -13.18
C ASN A 135 -13.73 -1.88 -13.94
N ILE A 136 -13.51 -3.00 -13.24
CA ILE A 136 -12.97 -4.24 -13.82
C ILE A 136 -13.88 -4.82 -14.89
N HIS A 137 -15.19 -4.59 -14.77
CA HIS A 137 -16.18 -5.13 -15.68
C HIS A 137 -16.51 -4.19 -16.84
N SER A 138 -16.03 -2.93 -16.83
CA SER A 138 -16.22 -2.04 -17.98
C SER A 138 -15.17 -2.33 -19.05
N ILE A 139 -15.62 -2.83 -20.20
CA ILE A 139 -14.78 -3.26 -21.33
C ILE A 139 -14.23 -2.06 -22.13
N ASN A 140 -14.28 -0.83 -21.62
CA ASN A 140 -13.82 0.33 -22.37
C ASN A 140 -12.30 0.54 -22.24
N PHE A 141 -11.60 0.07 -23.28
CA PHE A 141 -10.17 0.23 -23.49
C PHE A 141 -9.77 1.53 -24.22
N ASN A 142 -10.61 2.57 -24.15
CA ASN A 142 -10.35 3.84 -24.83
C ASN A 142 -10.45 5.02 -23.85
N ASP A 143 -9.49 5.15 -22.95
CA ASP A 143 -9.14 6.47 -22.41
C ASP A 143 -7.75 6.81 -22.93
N VAL A 144 -7.72 7.32 -24.15
CA VAL A 144 -6.63 8.19 -24.60
C VAL A 144 -6.80 9.47 -23.78
N ASP A 145 -5.79 9.79 -22.97
CA ASP A 145 -5.75 10.94 -22.07
C ASP A 145 -6.25 12.21 -22.79
N ASN A 146 -7.44 12.68 -22.42
CA ASN A 146 -7.81 14.07 -22.63
C ASN A 146 -7.57 14.80 -21.31
N GLU A 147 -6.40 15.42 -21.22
CA GLU A 147 -6.09 16.43 -20.22
C GLU A 147 -7.09 17.59 -20.36
N ASN A 148 -8.16 17.56 -19.58
CA ASN A 148 -8.91 18.76 -19.24
C ASN A 148 -9.00 18.84 -17.72
N GLN A 149 -8.12 19.66 -17.16
CA GLN A 149 -8.23 20.14 -15.79
C GLN A 149 -9.60 20.82 -15.63
N GLN A 150 -10.48 20.20 -14.85
CA GLN A 150 -11.59 20.91 -14.22
C GLN A 150 -11.33 20.92 -12.73
N ASP A 151 -11.34 22.13 -12.17
CA ASP A 151 -11.16 22.43 -10.75
C ASP A 151 -12.07 21.54 -9.89
N ILE A 152 -11.47 20.77 -8.99
CA ILE A 152 -12.19 19.92 -8.03
C ILE A 152 -12.38 20.72 -6.73
N ASP A 153 -13.43 21.53 -6.70
CA ASP A 153 -14.04 21.98 -5.45
C ASP A 153 -15.25 21.08 -5.16
N GLY A 154 -15.20 20.35 -4.03
CA GLY A 154 -16.30 19.53 -3.53
C GLY A 154 -16.40 18.16 -4.19
N ILE A 155 -15.83 17.13 -3.55
CA ILE A 155 -16.17 15.74 -3.87
C ILE A 155 -17.56 15.48 -3.31
N GLU A 156 -18.59 15.79 -4.08
CA GLU A 156 -19.86 15.07 -3.99
C GLU A 156 -19.65 13.75 -4.74
N PHE A 157 -19.54 12.66 -3.99
CA PHE A 157 -19.48 11.32 -4.58
C PHE A 157 -20.84 11.06 -5.24
N ASN A 158 -20.91 11.13 -6.57
CA ASN A 158 -22.01 10.51 -7.29
C ASN A 158 -21.90 8.99 -7.09
N ASP A 159 -22.92 8.38 -6.49
CA ASP A 159 -22.99 6.93 -6.22
C ASP A 159 -22.86 6.07 -7.50
N ASP A 160 -23.03 6.67 -8.68
CA ASP A 160 -22.99 6.00 -9.99
C ASP A 160 -21.58 5.91 -10.61
N ASP A 161 -20.57 6.61 -10.08
CA ASP A 161 -19.18 6.64 -10.61
C ASP A 161 -18.15 5.92 -9.72
N VAL A 162 -18.59 5.15 -8.72
CA VAL A 162 -17.67 4.41 -7.85
C VAL A 162 -17.13 3.20 -8.59
N GLY A 163 -16.02 3.41 -9.32
CA GLY A 163 -15.22 2.34 -9.89
C GLY A 163 -14.92 1.27 -8.84
N ASN A 164 -15.03 -0.01 -9.21
CA ASN A 164 -14.74 -1.11 -8.29
C ASN A 164 -13.24 -1.30 -8.03
N GLY A 165 -12.38 -0.46 -8.62
CA GLY A 165 -10.96 -0.41 -8.35
C GLY A 165 -10.35 0.98 -8.49
N ALA A 166 -9.17 1.13 -7.91
CA ALA A 166 -8.32 2.31 -7.99
C ALA A 166 -6.88 1.87 -8.31
N TYR A 167 -6.17 2.67 -9.09
CA TYR A 167 -4.75 2.44 -9.38
C TYR A 167 -3.99 3.76 -9.46
N GLN A 168 -2.67 3.67 -9.33
CA GLN A 168 -1.77 4.81 -9.50
C GLN A 168 -0.56 4.39 -10.34
N SER A 169 0.00 5.37 -11.07
CA SER A 169 1.10 5.13 -12.00
C SER A 169 2.36 4.64 -11.29
N ILE A 170 3.04 3.67 -11.90
CA ILE A 170 4.35 3.20 -11.45
C ILE A 170 5.38 4.33 -11.62
N PHE A 171 5.32 5.09 -12.72
CA PHE A 171 6.21 6.21 -12.96
C PHE A 171 6.06 7.31 -11.91
N SER A 172 4.83 7.75 -11.62
CA SER A 172 4.58 8.77 -10.57
C SER A 172 5.14 8.35 -9.21
N LEU A 173 5.07 7.06 -8.88
CA LEU A 173 5.68 6.54 -7.66
C LEU A 173 7.21 6.52 -7.73
N LEU A 174 7.80 6.09 -8.85
CA LEU A 174 9.26 6.11 -9.03
C LEU A 174 9.82 7.53 -8.93
N ASP A 175 9.13 8.52 -9.48
CA ASP A 175 9.53 9.94 -9.44
C ASP A 175 9.65 10.49 -8.01
N ILE A 176 8.99 9.85 -7.05
CA ILE A 176 9.06 10.21 -5.63
C ILE A 176 10.04 9.31 -4.88
N ILE A 177 10.01 8.00 -5.14
CA ILE A 177 10.81 7.02 -4.39
C ILE A 177 12.30 7.13 -4.75
N ILE A 178 12.64 7.27 -6.04
CA ILE A 178 14.04 7.27 -6.48
C ILE A 178 14.84 8.44 -5.89
N PRO A 179 14.33 9.69 -5.86
CA PRO A 179 15.02 10.78 -5.15
C PRO A 179 15.22 10.52 -3.66
N ILE A 180 14.25 9.90 -2.97
CA ILE A 180 14.38 9.56 -1.55
C ILE A 180 15.49 8.53 -1.35
N LEU A 181 15.55 7.50 -2.21
CA LEU A 181 16.57 6.46 -2.12
C LEU A 181 17.98 6.95 -2.49
N THR A 182 18.10 7.94 -3.38
CA THR A 182 19.40 8.54 -3.72
C THR A 182 19.91 9.53 -2.67
N THR A 183 19.02 10.22 -1.96
CA THR A 183 19.36 11.19 -0.91
C THR A 183 19.43 10.59 0.50
N SER A 184 19.00 9.34 0.67
CA SER A 184 19.12 8.61 1.93
C SER A 184 20.57 8.51 2.42
N LEU A 185 20.77 8.37 3.73
CA LEU A 185 22.10 8.28 4.35
C LEU A 185 22.21 6.96 5.15
N PRO A 186 22.99 5.97 4.69
CA PRO A 186 23.72 5.93 3.41
C PRO A 186 22.77 5.77 2.20
N PRO A 187 23.19 6.22 0.99
CA PRO A 187 22.33 6.16 -0.19
C PRO A 187 22.11 4.71 -0.61
N VAL A 188 20.85 4.33 -0.78
CA VAL A 188 20.43 3.01 -1.27
C VAL A 188 20.70 2.88 -2.78
N LEU A 189 20.51 3.97 -3.52
CA LEU A 189 20.74 4.04 -4.96
C LEU A 189 21.76 5.12 -5.31
N LYS A 190 22.63 4.83 -6.28
CA LYS A 190 23.55 5.77 -6.91
C LYS A 190 23.22 5.92 -8.39
N ILE A 191 23.54 7.08 -8.97
CA ILE A 191 23.36 7.32 -10.40
C ILE A 191 24.13 6.27 -11.19
N GLY A 192 23.45 5.61 -12.12
CA GLY A 192 23.98 4.50 -12.91
C GLY A 192 23.70 3.12 -12.32
N ASP A 193 23.18 3.02 -11.09
CA ASP A 193 22.76 1.75 -10.53
C ASP A 193 21.57 1.17 -11.30
N LYS A 194 21.48 -0.15 -11.26
CA LYS A 194 20.33 -0.90 -11.76
C LYS A 194 19.19 -0.87 -10.73
N ILE A 195 18.00 -0.45 -11.15
CA ILE A 195 16.81 -0.44 -10.31
C ILE A 195 16.12 -1.81 -10.43
N ASN A 196 16.00 -2.53 -9.32
CA ASN A 196 15.29 -3.80 -9.27
C ASN A 196 13.91 -3.59 -8.64
N ILE A 197 12.85 -3.72 -9.42
CA ILE A 197 11.46 -3.56 -8.97
C ILE A 197 10.83 -4.95 -8.86
N LYS A 198 10.11 -5.21 -7.77
CA LYS A 198 9.26 -6.39 -7.63
C LYS A 198 7.80 -5.95 -7.55
N LEU A 199 7.00 -6.37 -8.52
CA LEU A 199 5.55 -6.29 -8.45
C LEU A 199 5.05 -7.51 -7.68
N SER A 200 4.14 -7.30 -6.74
CA SER A 200 3.54 -8.34 -5.90
C SER A 200 2.03 -8.12 -5.81
N GLY A 201 1.28 -9.19 -5.56
CA GLY A 201 -0.14 -9.11 -5.28
C GLY A 201 -0.47 -9.93 -4.05
N ASN A 202 -1.26 -9.37 -3.15
CA ASN A 202 -1.87 -10.16 -2.10
C ASN A 202 -3.40 -10.09 -2.21
N ARG A 203 -4.00 -11.24 -1.95
CA ARG A 203 -5.43 -11.33 -1.69
C ARG A 203 -5.63 -11.24 -0.20
N ARG A 204 -6.39 -10.25 0.24
CA ARG A 204 -6.76 -10.11 1.64
C ARG A 204 -8.28 -10.04 1.73
N ASN A 205 -8.85 -10.76 2.69
CA ASN A 205 -10.27 -10.67 2.98
C ASN A 205 -10.44 -9.54 4.01
N VAL A 206 -11.22 -8.50 3.70
CA VAL A 206 -11.64 -7.50 4.69
C VAL A 206 -13.05 -7.90 5.12
N GLY A 207 -13.15 -8.45 6.33
CA GLY A 207 -14.41 -8.96 6.88
C GLY A 207 -14.91 -10.25 6.22
N ARG A 208 -16.18 -10.60 6.48
CA ARG A 208 -16.82 -11.84 6.00
C ARG A 208 -17.45 -11.73 4.60
N LYS A 209 -17.55 -10.52 4.02
CA LYS A 209 -18.41 -10.23 2.86
C LYS A 209 -17.69 -9.80 1.59
N GLN A 210 -16.57 -9.08 1.67
CA GLN A 210 -15.89 -8.52 0.49
C GLN A 210 -14.45 -9.00 0.39
N LYS A 211 -14.08 -9.42 -0.83
CA LYS A 211 -12.71 -9.77 -1.20
C LYS A 211 -12.14 -8.56 -1.92
N HIS A 212 -10.95 -8.14 -1.50
CA HIS A 212 -10.17 -7.17 -2.25
C HIS A 212 -8.85 -7.82 -2.65
N VAL A 213 -8.32 -7.34 -3.76
CA VAL A 213 -6.99 -7.68 -4.24
C VAL A 213 -6.20 -6.40 -4.25
N MET A 214 -5.02 -6.44 -3.63
CA MET A 214 -4.08 -5.33 -3.63
C MET A 214 -2.84 -5.76 -4.39
N LEU A 215 -2.46 -4.94 -5.37
CA LEU A 215 -1.18 -5.03 -6.04
C LEU A 215 -0.26 -3.96 -5.46
N THR A 216 0.98 -4.35 -5.24
CA THR A 216 2.03 -3.53 -4.64
C THR A 216 3.31 -3.65 -5.45
N MET A 217 4.18 -2.67 -5.37
CA MET A 217 5.56 -2.77 -5.82
C MET A 217 6.54 -2.48 -4.69
N CYS A 218 7.76 -3.01 -4.78
CA CYS A 218 8.87 -2.61 -3.92
C CYS A 218 10.18 -2.51 -4.71
N ILE A 219 11.14 -1.75 -4.17
CA ILE A 219 12.47 -1.59 -4.75
C ILE A 219 13.42 -2.55 -4.04
N LEU A 220 13.78 -3.65 -4.71
CA LEU A 220 14.61 -4.72 -4.14
C LEU A 220 16.02 -4.25 -3.74
N ASN A 221 16.48 -3.11 -4.25
CA ASN A 221 17.75 -2.49 -3.82
C ASN A 221 17.76 -2.14 -2.33
N GLU A 222 16.59 -1.97 -1.71
CA GLU A 222 16.44 -1.73 -0.26
C GLU A 222 16.66 -3.01 0.59
N LYS A 223 16.93 -4.16 -0.03
CA LYS A 223 17.25 -5.44 0.62
C LYS A 223 16.18 -5.86 1.63
N GLU A 224 16.54 -6.13 2.88
CA GLU A 224 15.61 -6.64 3.91
C GLU A 224 14.50 -5.64 4.26
N ALA A 225 14.67 -4.35 3.99
CA ALA A 225 13.64 -3.34 4.27
C ALA A 225 12.35 -3.61 3.49
N VAL A 226 12.42 -4.25 2.31
CA VAL A 226 11.24 -4.61 1.49
C VAL A 226 10.31 -5.63 2.15
N LEU A 227 10.76 -6.29 3.22
CA LEU A 227 9.93 -7.18 4.03
C LEU A 227 8.95 -6.41 4.91
N SER A 228 9.24 -5.14 5.20
CA SER A 228 8.35 -4.26 5.94
C SER A 228 7.25 -3.69 5.05
N PRO A 229 5.99 -3.62 5.54
CA PRO A 229 4.90 -2.98 4.80
C PRO A 229 5.18 -1.53 4.38
N ALA A 230 6.05 -0.81 5.10
CA ALA A 230 6.41 0.57 4.79
C ALA A 230 7.17 0.73 3.45
N HIS A 231 7.77 -0.35 2.96
CA HIS A 231 8.52 -0.39 1.69
C HIS A 231 7.76 -1.19 0.62
N GLN A 232 6.46 -1.43 0.84
CA GLN A 232 5.55 -2.00 -0.16
C GLN A 232 4.56 -0.93 -0.61
N TYR A 233 4.81 -0.38 -1.79
CA TYR A 233 4.04 0.71 -2.36
C TYR A 233 2.82 0.15 -3.10
N SER A 234 1.62 0.43 -2.62
CA SER A 234 0.38 0.04 -3.31
C SER A 234 0.34 0.67 -4.70
N ILE A 235 -0.02 -0.11 -5.72
CA ILE A 235 -0.18 0.38 -7.11
C ILE A 235 -1.61 0.19 -7.60
N CYS A 236 -2.34 -0.78 -7.06
CA CYS A 236 -3.74 -1.02 -7.39
C CYS A 236 -4.48 -1.67 -6.22
N LEU A 237 -5.73 -1.29 -6.03
CA LEU A 237 -6.67 -1.93 -5.13
C LEU A 237 -8.00 -2.12 -5.86
N TYR A 238 -8.57 -3.31 -5.80
CA TYR A 238 -9.87 -3.56 -6.41
C TYR A 238 -10.73 -4.57 -5.64
N LEU A 239 -12.04 -4.43 -5.79
CA LEU A 239 -13.07 -5.14 -5.04
C LEU A 239 -13.59 -6.36 -5.80
N GLU A 240 -12.78 -7.41 -5.87
CA GLU A 240 -13.20 -8.67 -6.49
C GLU A 240 -12.46 -9.89 -5.93
N LYS A 241 -12.89 -11.08 -6.34
CA LYS A 241 -12.12 -12.31 -6.10
C LYS A 241 -11.02 -12.37 -7.16
N GLU A 242 -9.77 -12.45 -6.71
CA GLU A 242 -8.62 -12.77 -7.57
C GLU A 242 -8.94 -13.95 -8.50
N SER A 243 -8.93 -13.65 -9.80
CA SER A 243 -9.12 -14.55 -10.92
C SER A 243 -8.15 -14.16 -12.03
N TYR A 244 -7.85 -15.08 -12.94
CA TYR A 244 -7.01 -14.78 -14.09
C TYR A 244 -7.57 -13.59 -14.89
N ASP A 245 -8.88 -13.56 -15.13
CA ASP A 245 -9.52 -12.50 -15.90
C ASP A 245 -9.40 -11.13 -15.21
N SER A 246 -9.70 -11.06 -13.90
CA SER A 246 -9.57 -9.80 -13.13
C SER A 246 -8.12 -9.29 -13.14
N LEU A 247 -7.15 -10.17 -12.94
CA LEU A 247 -5.73 -9.83 -12.98
C LEU A 247 -5.26 -9.45 -14.38
N SER A 248 -5.78 -10.10 -15.42
CA SER A 248 -5.49 -9.78 -16.81
C SER A 248 -5.94 -8.35 -17.13
N THR A 249 -7.17 -8.00 -16.78
CA THR A 249 -7.71 -6.64 -16.94
C THR A 249 -6.89 -5.60 -16.20
N VAL A 250 -6.54 -5.86 -14.93
CA VAL A 250 -5.74 -4.94 -14.12
C VAL A 250 -4.31 -4.82 -14.66
N SER A 251 -3.68 -5.93 -15.04
CA SER A 251 -2.33 -5.93 -15.61
C SER A 251 -2.24 -5.18 -16.95
N ALA A 252 -3.33 -5.17 -17.73
CA ALA A 252 -3.41 -4.41 -18.97
C ALA A 252 -3.21 -2.91 -18.73
N LYS A 253 -3.69 -2.37 -17.59
CA LYS A 253 -3.54 -0.96 -17.23
C LYS A 253 -2.08 -0.54 -17.03
N PHE A 254 -1.24 -1.47 -16.58
CA PHE A 254 0.18 -1.23 -16.39
C PHE A 254 1.04 -1.66 -17.57
N SER A 255 0.47 -2.28 -18.60
CA SER A 255 1.28 -2.92 -19.66
C SER A 255 2.13 -1.91 -20.43
N HIS A 256 1.55 -0.76 -20.78
CA HIS A 256 2.29 0.32 -21.44
C HIS A 256 3.44 0.87 -20.58
N GLU A 257 3.19 1.15 -19.30
CA GLU A 257 4.23 1.67 -18.40
C GLU A 257 5.38 0.66 -18.22
N LEU A 258 5.03 -0.62 -18.05
CA LEU A 258 6.01 -1.69 -17.89
C LEU A 258 6.82 -1.96 -19.16
N GLU A 259 6.20 -1.81 -20.34
CA GLU A 259 6.92 -1.84 -21.62
C GLU A 259 7.88 -0.68 -21.76
N GLN A 260 7.48 0.54 -21.40
CA GLN A 260 8.35 1.72 -21.41
C GLN A 260 9.54 1.57 -20.47
N LEU A 261 9.34 1.07 -19.25
CA LEU A 261 10.43 0.79 -18.31
C LEU A 261 11.45 -0.21 -18.88
N LYS A 262 11.01 -1.12 -19.76
CA LYS A 262 11.86 -2.09 -20.43
C LYS A 262 12.62 -1.51 -21.63
N THR A 263 11.95 -0.73 -22.49
CA THR A 263 12.51 -0.26 -23.76
C THR A 263 13.25 1.07 -23.66
N ASN A 264 12.72 2.02 -22.90
CA ASN A 264 13.14 3.42 -22.97
C ASN A 264 14.03 3.87 -21.82
N ARG A 265 14.37 2.97 -20.89
CA ARG A 265 15.03 3.27 -19.60
C ARG A 265 14.17 4.21 -18.74
N TYR A 266 14.31 4.15 -17.42
CA TYR A 266 13.62 5.10 -16.56
C TYR A 266 14.35 6.44 -16.62
N LYS A 267 13.61 7.53 -16.84
CA LYS A 267 14.12 8.90 -16.84
C LYS A 267 13.44 9.64 -15.72
N ASP A 268 14.21 10.12 -14.74
CA ASP A 268 13.65 10.85 -13.62
C ASP A 268 13.30 12.30 -13.98
N SER A 269 12.63 12.97 -13.04
CA SER A 269 12.22 14.38 -13.13
C SER A 269 13.38 15.36 -13.36
N ASN A 270 14.63 14.96 -13.06
CA ASN A 270 15.84 15.75 -13.31
C ASN A 270 16.50 15.43 -14.66
N ASN A 271 15.81 14.69 -15.53
CA ASN A 271 16.33 14.16 -16.79
C ASN A 271 17.50 13.17 -16.64
N THR A 272 17.75 12.63 -15.45
CA THR A 272 18.77 11.58 -15.27
C THR A 272 18.25 10.28 -15.84
N ILE A 273 19.08 9.64 -16.66
CA ILE A 273 18.74 8.37 -17.29
C ILE A 273 19.26 7.24 -16.40
N TRP A 274 18.34 6.40 -15.94
CA TRP A 274 18.64 5.18 -15.19
C TRP A 274 18.79 4.01 -16.16
N PRO A 275 20.03 3.54 -16.40
CA PRO A 275 20.36 2.78 -17.61
C PRO A 275 19.77 1.37 -17.67
N ASP A 276 19.35 0.81 -16.54
CA ASP A 276 18.82 -0.55 -16.44
C ASP A 276 17.76 -0.66 -15.34
N VAL A 277 16.54 -1.05 -15.71
CA VAL A 277 15.43 -1.35 -14.78
C VAL A 277 15.06 -2.82 -14.96
N LYS A 278 15.21 -3.62 -13.89
CA LYS A 278 14.81 -5.02 -13.87
C LYS A 278 13.54 -5.20 -13.07
N ILE A 279 12.53 -5.77 -13.70
CA ILE A 279 11.22 -5.99 -13.10
C ILE A 279 11.04 -7.48 -12.84
N GLN A 280 10.73 -7.83 -11.60
CA GLN A 280 10.24 -9.15 -11.18
C GLN A 280 8.72 -9.05 -11.00
N CYS A 281 7.95 -9.97 -11.56
CA CYS A 281 6.48 -9.90 -11.52
C CYS A 281 5.86 -11.29 -11.41
N PHE A 282 4.67 -11.36 -10.78
CA PHE A 282 3.89 -12.59 -10.64
C PHE A 282 2.83 -12.79 -11.73
N PHE A 283 2.51 -11.75 -12.51
CA PHE A 283 1.35 -11.77 -13.40
C PHE A 283 1.75 -11.50 -14.85
N LYS A 284 1.39 -12.45 -15.72
CA LYS A 284 1.48 -12.43 -17.19
C LYS A 284 2.86 -12.73 -17.81
N LYS A 285 2.82 -13.51 -18.89
CA LYS A 285 3.96 -13.82 -19.78
C LYS A 285 4.15 -12.63 -20.72
N LEU A 286 5.16 -11.82 -20.46
CA LEU A 286 5.70 -10.83 -21.38
C LEU A 286 7.23 -10.97 -21.34
N ASN A 287 7.87 -11.08 -22.50
CA ASN A 287 9.29 -11.45 -22.62
C ASN A 287 10.18 -10.52 -21.76
N ASN A 288 11.05 -11.10 -20.92
CA ASN A 288 12.01 -10.50 -19.98
C ASN A 288 11.59 -10.37 -18.51
N TRP A 289 10.49 -10.98 -18.07
CA TRP A 289 10.08 -10.94 -16.67
C TRP A 289 10.47 -12.24 -15.96
N ILE A 290 11.05 -12.14 -14.76
CA ILE A 290 11.35 -13.32 -13.93
C ILE A 290 10.11 -13.60 -13.08
N ILE A 291 9.50 -14.75 -13.33
CA ILE A 291 8.41 -15.30 -12.51
C ILE A 291 9.03 -15.84 -11.22
N ASP A 292 8.44 -15.54 -10.08
CA ASP A 292 8.84 -16.14 -8.81
C ASP A 292 8.46 -17.64 -8.81
N GLU A 293 9.43 -18.50 -9.14
CA GLU A 293 9.18 -19.91 -9.40
C GLU A 293 8.65 -20.61 -8.14
N LEU A 294 9.15 -20.19 -6.97
CA LEU A 294 8.74 -20.75 -5.67
C LEU A 294 7.27 -20.46 -5.39
N HIS A 295 6.82 -19.21 -5.57
CA HIS A 295 5.42 -18.86 -5.33
C HIS A 295 4.48 -19.58 -6.30
N LEU A 296 4.86 -19.71 -7.57
CA LEU A 296 4.08 -20.45 -8.55
C LEU A 296 3.92 -21.92 -8.13
N MET A 297 5.03 -22.56 -7.75
CA MET A 297 5.01 -23.94 -7.26
C MET A 297 4.13 -24.10 -6.01
N LEU A 298 4.21 -23.16 -5.06
CA LEU A 298 3.40 -23.23 -3.84
C LEU A 298 1.90 -23.15 -4.15
N ARG A 299 1.50 -22.29 -5.08
CA ARG A 299 0.09 -22.07 -5.45
C ARG A 299 -0.49 -23.22 -6.25
N ILE A 300 0.22 -23.68 -7.27
CA ILE A 300 -0.28 -24.77 -8.13
C ILE A 300 -0.35 -26.07 -7.32
N SER A 301 0.66 -26.38 -6.51
CA SER A 301 0.62 -27.56 -5.63
C SER A 301 -0.56 -27.52 -4.65
N ASP A 302 -0.88 -26.36 -4.05
CA ASP A 302 -2.05 -26.22 -3.18
C ASP A 302 -3.35 -26.56 -3.92
N VAL A 303 -3.51 -26.10 -5.17
CA VAL A 303 -4.68 -26.41 -5.99
C VAL A 303 -4.73 -27.90 -6.33
N LEU A 304 -3.61 -28.48 -6.77
CA LEU A 304 -3.50 -29.91 -7.09
C LEU A 304 -3.89 -30.79 -5.88
N PHE A 305 -3.33 -30.49 -4.71
CA PHE A 305 -3.60 -31.23 -3.47
C PHE A 305 -5.06 -31.08 -3.04
N GLN A 306 -5.59 -29.86 -3.10
CA GLN A 306 -6.98 -29.58 -2.77
C GLN A 306 -7.94 -30.33 -3.70
N CYS A 307 -7.66 -30.39 -5.00
CA CYS A 307 -8.46 -31.15 -5.97
C CYS A 307 -8.44 -32.64 -5.65
N LEU A 308 -7.25 -33.23 -5.46
CA LEU A 308 -7.11 -34.65 -5.14
C LEU A 308 -7.83 -35.00 -3.84
N PHE A 309 -7.57 -34.27 -2.75
CA PHE A 309 -8.18 -34.57 -1.46
C PHE A 309 -9.69 -34.39 -1.47
N TYR A 310 -10.24 -33.38 -2.14
CA TYR A 310 -11.69 -33.25 -2.26
C TYR A 310 -12.33 -34.38 -3.06
N GLU A 311 -11.64 -34.94 -4.06
CA GLU A 311 -12.12 -36.12 -4.77
C GLU A 311 -12.08 -37.35 -3.86
N LEU A 312 -10.97 -37.58 -3.17
CA LEU A 312 -10.79 -38.73 -2.28
C LEU A 312 -11.69 -38.71 -1.03
N ILE A 313 -11.93 -37.54 -0.45
CA ILE A 313 -12.81 -37.35 0.73
C ILE A 313 -14.28 -37.72 0.42
N LYS A 314 -14.71 -37.64 -0.84
CA LYS A 314 -16.06 -38.04 -1.24
C LYS A 314 -16.27 -39.55 -1.27
N LYS A 315 -15.18 -40.35 -1.23
CA LYS A 315 -15.27 -41.82 -1.16
C LYS A 315 -15.86 -42.23 0.19
N LYS A 316 -16.76 -43.23 0.18
CA LYS A 316 -17.47 -43.71 1.39
C LYS A 316 -16.49 -44.15 2.49
N ASP A 317 -15.38 -44.77 2.10
CA ASP A 317 -14.40 -45.35 3.02
C ASP A 317 -13.16 -44.47 3.25
N PHE A 318 -13.28 -43.14 3.03
CA PHE A 318 -12.16 -42.22 3.18
C PHE A 318 -11.49 -42.32 4.56
N ALA A 319 -12.26 -42.21 5.64
CA ALA A 319 -11.70 -42.17 7.00
C ALA A 319 -11.02 -43.48 7.44
N ASN A 320 -11.46 -44.62 6.89
CA ASN A 320 -11.02 -45.93 7.33
C ASN A 320 -9.91 -46.53 6.45
N ILE A 321 -9.85 -46.18 5.16
CA ILE A 321 -8.93 -46.79 4.21
C ILE A 321 -8.07 -45.72 3.54
N THR A 322 -8.69 -44.83 2.77
CA THR A 322 -7.97 -43.86 1.93
C THR A 322 -7.08 -42.92 2.74
N GLN A 323 -7.58 -42.45 3.89
CA GLN A 323 -6.83 -41.59 4.82
C GLN A 323 -5.55 -42.28 5.30
N ILE A 324 -5.63 -43.56 5.65
CA ILE A 324 -4.50 -44.35 6.15
C ILE A 324 -3.45 -44.52 5.04
N LEU A 325 -3.89 -44.81 3.81
CA LEU A 325 -3.00 -44.94 2.65
C LEU A 325 -2.26 -43.63 2.35
N ILE A 326 -2.95 -42.49 2.37
CA ILE A 326 -2.32 -41.18 2.15
C ILE A 326 -1.28 -40.89 3.24
N ILE A 327 -1.63 -41.11 4.52
CA ILE A 327 -0.70 -40.87 5.64
C ILE A 327 0.52 -41.80 5.56
N ALA A 328 0.31 -43.07 5.19
CA ALA A 328 1.41 -44.02 5.00
C ALA A 328 2.35 -43.58 3.88
N GLU A 329 1.80 -43.08 2.76
CA GLU A 329 2.58 -42.60 1.63
C GLU A 329 3.34 -41.30 1.95
N MET A 330 2.71 -40.37 2.69
CA MET A 330 3.41 -39.18 3.20
C MET A 330 4.56 -39.56 4.14
N LYS A 331 4.34 -40.56 5.01
CA LYS A 331 5.37 -41.07 5.92
C LYS A 331 6.52 -41.74 5.16
N ARG A 332 6.24 -42.44 4.05
CA ARG A 332 7.27 -42.99 3.15
C ARG A 332 8.19 -41.91 2.60
N LEU A 333 7.66 -40.71 2.34
CA LEU A 333 8.42 -39.53 1.90
C LEU A 333 9.09 -38.74 3.04
N HIS A 334 9.01 -39.24 4.28
CA HIS A 334 9.46 -38.55 5.49
C HIS A 334 8.78 -37.19 5.71
N ILE A 335 7.47 -37.11 5.43
CA ILE A 335 6.66 -35.91 5.61
C ILE A 335 5.65 -36.17 6.73
N TYR A 336 5.60 -35.28 7.72
CA TYR A 336 4.55 -35.32 8.73
C TYR A 336 3.24 -34.77 8.14
N PHE A 337 2.18 -35.58 8.17
CA PHE A 337 0.91 -35.21 7.57
C PHE A 337 -0.26 -35.88 8.28
N GLU A 338 -1.25 -35.06 8.63
CA GLU A 338 -2.49 -35.50 9.25
C GLU A 338 -3.71 -34.80 8.64
N PHE A 339 -4.85 -35.50 8.70
CA PHE A 339 -6.17 -34.95 8.40
C PHE A 339 -6.92 -34.66 9.71
N TYR A 340 -7.61 -33.53 9.73
CA TYR A 340 -8.43 -33.08 10.85
C TYR A 340 -9.90 -33.19 10.46
N PRO A 341 -10.70 -33.98 11.20
CA PRO A 341 -12.11 -34.16 10.91
C PRO A 341 -12.92 -32.87 11.10
N PRO A 342 -14.08 -32.73 10.43
CA PRO A 342 -14.98 -31.61 10.63
C PRO A 342 -15.44 -31.47 12.09
N ILE A 343 -15.39 -30.25 12.64
CA ILE A 343 -15.90 -29.95 14.00
C ILE A 343 -17.44 -29.95 14.02
N MET A 344 -18.09 -29.66 12.89
CA MET A 344 -19.54 -29.57 12.75
C MET A 344 -20.04 -30.63 11.76
N LYS A 345 -21.31 -31.07 11.90
CA LYS A 345 -21.93 -32.08 11.02
C LYS A 345 -21.84 -31.77 9.51
N ASN A 346 -21.75 -30.48 9.14
CA ASN A 346 -21.60 -30.02 7.74
C ASN A 346 -20.23 -29.36 7.48
N GLY A 347 -19.25 -29.56 8.35
CA GLY A 347 -17.93 -28.96 8.21
C GLY A 347 -17.07 -29.66 7.13
N LYS A 348 -15.99 -29.01 6.72
CA LYS A 348 -15.02 -29.57 5.78
C LYS A 348 -13.86 -30.21 6.56
N TRP A 349 -13.37 -31.33 6.05
CA TRP A 349 -12.09 -31.87 6.47
C TRP A 349 -10.99 -30.83 6.24
N LYS A 350 -10.06 -30.74 7.17
CA LYS A 350 -8.84 -29.96 7.03
C LYS A 350 -7.65 -30.93 7.03
N TRP A 351 -6.49 -30.44 6.64
CA TRP A 351 -5.26 -31.22 6.64
C TRP A 351 -4.07 -30.34 6.98
N THR A 352 -2.94 -31.00 7.23
CA THR A 352 -1.68 -30.35 7.57
C THR A 352 -1.21 -29.45 6.42
N SER A 353 -0.84 -28.21 6.73
CA SER A 353 -0.28 -27.29 5.74
C SER A 353 1.16 -27.68 5.44
N LEU A 354 1.48 -27.80 4.15
CA LEU A 354 2.78 -28.28 3.68
C LEU A 354 3.66 -27.12 3.23
N MET A 355 4.95 -27.20 3.58
CA MET A 355 5.95 -26.20 3.18
C MET A 355 6.55 -26.54 1.82
N GLY A 356 7.28 -25.59 1.23
CA GLY A 356 7.88 -25.73 -0.11
C GLY A 356 8.68 -27.02 -0.32
N PRO A 357 9.63 -27.38 0.57
CA PRO A 357 10.40 -28.62 0.42
C PRO A 357 9.56 -29.89 0.43
N ASP A 358 8.53 -29.96 1.27
CA ASP A 358 7.64 -31.12 1.35
C ASP A 358 6.74 -31.22 0.12
N LYS A 359 6.23 -30.08 -0.35
CA LYS A 359 5.49 -29.97 -1.62
C LYS A 359 6.31 -30.46 -2.81
N GLU A 360 7.60 -30.08 -2.88
CA GLU A 360 8.50 -30.51 -3.95
C GLU A 360 8.69 -32.05 -3.95
N LYS A 361 8.89 -32.66 -2.77
CA LYS A 361 8.97 -34.12 -2.63
C LYS A 361 7.68 -34.81 -3.08
N ILE A 362 6.53 -34.26 -2.71
CA ILE A 362 5.23 -34.85 -3.04
C ILE A 362 5.00 -34.82 -4.56
N LEU A 363 5.22 -33.67 -5.22
CA LEU A 363 5.06 -33.56 -6.67
C LEU A 363 5.97 -34.52 -7.45
N LYS A 364 7.14 -34.83 -6.89
CA LYS A 364 8.14 -35.67 -7.53
C LYS A 364 7.92 -37.16 -7.28
N ASP A 365 7.64 -37.57 -6.06
CA ASP A 365 7.81 -38.96 -5.63
C ASP A 365 6.54 -39.59 -5.02
N PHE A 366 5.42 -38.87 -4.89
CA PHE A 366 4.17 -39.36 -4.28
C PHE A 366 3.34 -40.22 -5.25
N GLN A 367 3.00 -41.45 -4.86
CA GLN A 367 2.28 -42.39 -5.70
C GLN A 367 0.76 -42.25 -5.55
N ILE A 368 0.09 -41.68 -6.54
CA ILE A 368 -1.36 -41.42 -6.52
C ILE A 368 -2.14 -42.62 -7.02
N ARG A 369 -1.57 -43.39 -7.96
CA ARG A 369 -2.20 -44.59 -8.53
C ARG A 369 -2.76 -45.54 -7.46
N HIS A 370 -2.08 -45.71 -6.34
CA HIS A 370 -2.46 -46.62 -5.26
C HIS A 370 -3.62 -46.13 -4.39
N LEU A 371 -4.07 -44.88 -4.56
CA LEU A 371 -5.20 -44.29 -3.83
C LEU A 371 -6.55 -44.51 -4.54
N PHE A 372 -6.51 -45.10 -5.73
CA PHE A 372 -7.68 -45.40 -6.54
C PHE A 372 -7.84 -46.91 -6.70
N ASP A 373 -9.09 -47.36 -6.62
CA ASP A 373 -9.43 -48.78 -6.86
C ASP A 373 -9.21 -49.12 -8.33
N GLU A 374 -9.16 -50.40 -8.68
CA GLU A 374 -8.85 -50.87 -10.04
C GLU A 374 -9.72 -50.23 -11.12
N GLN A 375 -10.99 -49.93 -10.82
CA GLN A 375 -11.92 -49.25 -11.73
C GLN A 375 -11.55 -47.78 -12.04
N GLN A 376 -10.77 -47.14 -11.17
CA GLN A 376 -10.32 -45.75 -11.30
C GLN A 376 -8.78 -45.66 -11.38
N ALA A 377 -8.09 -46.76 -11.64
CA ALA A 377 -6.63 -46.79 -11.69
C ALA A 377 -6.06 -45.84 -12.77
N ILE A 378 -6.75 -45.72 -13.91
CA ILE A 378 -6.40 -44.80 -15.00
C ILE A 378 -6.45 -43.34 -14.50
N ARG A 379 -7.51 -42.98 -13.76
CA ARG A 379 -7.66 -41.64 -13.18
C ARG A 379 -6.51 -41.30 -12.22
N GLY A 380 -6.10 -42.27 -11.39
CA GLY A 380 -4.95 -42.09 -10.50
C GLY A 380 -3.65 -41.88 -11.26
N GLN A 381 -3.44 -42.63 -12.35
CA GLN A 381 -2.28 -42.48 -13.24
C GLN A 381 -2.26 -41.11 -13.94
N ASP A 382 -3.41 -40.63 -14.43
CA ASP A 382 -3.50 -39.33 -15.10
C ASP A 382 -3.15 -38.19 -14.14
N ILE A 383 -3.62 -38.25 -12.88
CA ILE A 383 -3.31 -37.24 -11.86
C ILE A 383 -1.82 -37.31 -11.49
N GLU A 384 -1.26 -38.51 -11.33
CA GLU A 384 0.17 -38.72 -11.05
C GLU A 384 1.04 -38.14 -12.16
N HIS A 385 0.69 -38.44 -13.42
CA HIS A 385 1.33 -37.89 -14.61
C HIS A 385 1.28 -36.36 -14.61
N LEU A 386 0.10 -35.76 -14.36
CA LEU A 386 -0.04 -34.30 -14.27
C LEU A 386 0.89 -33.67 -13.21
N TRP A 387 1.04 -34.31 -12.05
CA TRP A 387 1.92 -33.81 -10.99
C TRP A 387 3.40 -33.88 -11.38
N HIS A 388 3.81 -34.97 -12.03
CA HIS A 388 5.16 -35.14 -12.54
C HIS A 388 5.50 -34.17 -13.67
N GLU A 389 4.58 -33.96 -14.62
CA GLU A 389 4.76 -32.97 -15.69
C GLU A 389 4.85 -31.55 -15.13
N PHE A 390 4.02 -31.21 -14.14
CA PHE A 390 4.13 -29.92 -13.45
C PHE A 390 5.48 -29.78 -12.72
N TYR A 391 5.94 -30.83 -12.03
CA TYR A 391 7.24 -30.84 -11.39
C TYR A 391 8.38 -30.65 -12.41
N HIS A 392 8.29 -31.30 -13.58
CA HIS A 392 9.25 -31.15 -14.66
C HIS A 392 9.32 -29.70 -15.16
N LEU A 393 8.16 -29.07 -15.42
CA LEU A 393 8.08 -27.64 -15.77
C LEU A 393 8.73 -26.76 -14.69
N TYR A 394 8.43 -27.00 -13.41
CA TYR A 394 9.04 -26.27 -12.30
C TYR A 394 10.57 -26.41 -12.26
N LYS A 395 11.12 -27.58 -12.59
CA LYS A 395 12.57 -27.78 -12.66
C LYS A 395 13.20 -27.01 -13.80
N ILE A 396 12.55 -26.94 -14.96
CA ILE A 396 12.99 -26.11 -16.09
C ILE A 396 13.05 -24.63 -15.67
N MET A 397 11.99 -24.13 -15.01
CA MET A 397 11.95 -22.73 -14.57
C MET A 397 13.11 -22.34 -13.63
N ARG A 398 13.63 -23.28 -12.83
CA ARG A 398 14.73 -23.04 -11.89
C ARG A 398 16.13 -23.16 -12.48
N GLN A 399 16.24 -23.49 -13.77
CA GLN A 399 17.55 -23.57 -14.42
C GLN A 399 18.17 -22.18 -14.55
N LYS A 400 19.49 -22.08 -14.30
CA LYS A 400 20.22 -20.80 -14.33
C LYS A 400 20.34 -20.23 -15.75
N SER A 401 20.19 -21.07 -16.76
CA SER A 401 20.29 -20.73 -18.19
C SER A 401 19.38 -21.67 -18.95
N LEU A 402 18.56 -21.10 -19.84
CA LEU A 402 17.66 -21.82 -20.74
C LEU A 402 18.04 -21.48 -22.18
N ILE A 403 17.97 -22.46 -23.07
CA ILE A 403 18.17 -22.27 -24.52
C ILE A 403 16.81 -21.97 -25.15
N ASP A 404 16.76 -21.15 -26.22
CA ASP A 404 15.50 -20.78 -26.90
C ASP A 404 14.61 -21.98 -27.27
N LYS A 405 15.23 -23.12 -27.61
CA LYS A 405 14.51 -24.38 -27.88
C LYS A 405 13.77 -24.89 -26.64
N GLU A 406 14.39 -24.83 -25.46
CA GLU A 406 13.79 -25.22 -24.18
C GLU A 406 12.67 -24.26 -23.78
N ILE A 407 12.82 -22.97 -24.06
CA ILE A 407 11.78 -21.95 -23.82
C ILE A 407 10.54 -22.22 -24.69
N ASN A 408 10.73 -22.52 -25.97
CA ASN A 408 9.65 -22.85 -26.89
C ASN A 408 8.96 -24.16 -26.51
N GLN A 409 9.74 -25.17 -26.11
CA GLN A 409 9.19 -26.45 -25.64
C GLN A 409 8.40 -26.27 -24.34
N PHE A 410 8.92 -25.49 -23.38
CA PHE A 410 8.23 -25.17 -22.14
C PHE A 410 6.85 -24.54 -22.40
N GLU A 411 6.72 -23.67 -23.40
CA GLU A 411 5.41 -23.11 -23.78
C GLU A 411 4.45 -24.18 -24.32
N ALA A 412 4.94 -25.10 -25.13
CA ALA A 412 4.11 -26.18 -25.67
C ALA A 412 3.66 -27.13 -24.57
N ASP A 413 4.59 -27.55 -23.71
CA ASP A 413 4.35 -28.47 -22.60
C ASP A 413 3.39 -27.85 -21.57
N ALA A 414 3.50 -26.55 -21.27
CA ALA A 414 2.60 -25.87 -20.34
C ALA A 414 1.17 -25.66 -20.87
N LYS A 415 0.93 -25.86 -22.17
CA LYS A 415 -0.41 -25.75 -22.80
C LYS A 415 -1.14 -27.09 -22.88
N GLN A 416 -0.42 -28.21 -22.83
CA GLN A 416 -1.00 -29.56 -22.75
C GLN A 416 -1.55 -29.81 -21.34
#